data_AF-A0AAP2QBM5-F1
#
_entry.id   AF-A0AAP2QBM5-F1
#
_cell.length_a   1.000
_cell.length_b   1.000
_cell.length_c   1.000
_cell.angle_alpha   90.00
_cell.angle_beta   90.00
_cell.angle_gamma   90.00
#
_symmetry.space_group_name_H-M   'P 1'
#
loop_
_entity.id
_entity.type
_entity.pdbx_description
1 polymer ?
#
loop_
_entity_poly.entity_id
_entity_poly.type
_entity_poly.pdbx_seq_one_letter_code
_entity_poly.pdbx_strand_id
1 'polypeptide(L)' 'KEESFIQIADHPVSLFEHLINQIHLNYRDTFIREIMLVLVEYIDVNGYLKVDEEEIKDELNATDIQYLDALTLL' A
#
# COMPACT_ATOMS: atom_id res chain seq x y z
N LYS A 1 -7.15 -33.33 30.59
CA LYS A 1 -6.93 -33.72 29.17
C LYS A 1 -8.29 -33.57 28.50
N GLU A 2 -8.52 -32.66 27.58
CA GLU A 2 -7.63 -32.05 26.58
C GLU A 2 -7.89 -30.53 26.51
N GLU A 3 -6.82 -29.73 26.46
CA GLU A 3 -6.93 -28.36 25.96
C GLU A 3 -6.93 -28.46 24.44
N SER A 4 -8.11 -28.21 23.84
CA SER A 4 -8.26 -28.00 22.42
C SER A 4 -7.49 -26.73 22.05
N PHE A 5 -6.25 -26.89 21.59
CA PHE A 5 -5.54 -25.83 20.89
C PHE A 5 -6.36 -25.46 19.66
N ILE A 6 -7.06 -24.33 19.73
CA ILE A 6 -7.63 -23.69 18.56
C ILE A 6 -6.42 -23.28 17.71
N GLN A 7 -6.10 -24.10 16.71
CA GLN A 7 -5.12 -23.75 15.71
C GLN A 7 -5.76 -22.64 14.89
N ILE A 8 -5.46 -21.39 15.23
CA ILE A 8 -5.80 -20.24 14.40
C ILE A 8 -5.11 -20.51 13.07
N ALA A 9 -5.89 -20.65 12.00
CA ALA A 9 -5.35 -20.85 10.67
C ALA A 9 -4.37 -19.72 10.39
N ASP A 10 -3.11 -20.07 10.12
CA ASP A 10 -2.09 -19.12 9.72
C ASP A 10 -2.48 -18.63 8.32
N HIS A 11 -3.01 -17.41 8.24
CA HIS A 11 -3.36 -16.77 6.98
C HIS A 11 -2.21 -15.84 6.62
N PRO A 12 -1.19 -16.30 5.86
CA PRO A 12 -0.13 -15.42 5.42
C PRO A 12 -0.74 -14.38 4.49
N VAL A 13 -0.86 -13.14 4.98
CA VAL A 13 -1.30 -11.99 4.19
C VAL A 13 -0.10 -11.51 3.37
N SER A 14 -0.28 -11.33 2.07
CA SER A 14 0.79 -10.80 1.22
C SER A 14 1.12 -9.35 1.61
N LEU A 15 2.35 -8.89 1.33
CA LEU A 15 2.73 -7.49 1.53
C LEU A 15 1.76 -6.53 0.83
N PHE A 16 1.39 -6.86 -0.41
CA PHE A 16 0.40 -6.12 -1.18
C PHE A 16 -0.95 -6.01 -0.46
N GLU A 17 -1.54 -7.13 -0.04
CA GLU A 17 -2.83 -7.11 0.67
C GLU A 17 -2.73 -6.36 2.00
N HIS A 18 -1.59 -6.47 2.69
CA HIS A 18 -1.37 -5.73 3.93
C HIS A 18 -1.40 -4.22 3.69
N LEU A 19 -0.69 -3.73 2.68
CA LEU A 19 -0.62 -2.30 2.33
C LEU A 19 -1.98 -1.76 1.86
N ILE A 20 -2.67 -2.49 0.97
CA ILE A 20 -4.03 -2.10 0.52
C ILE A 20 -4.99 -1.98 1.70
N ASN A 21 -4.98 -2.95 2.62
CA ASN A 21 -5.83 -2.90 3.81
C ASN A 21 -5.46 -1.73 4.72
N GLN A 22 -4.17 -1.46 4.93
CA GLN A 22 -3.74 -0.28 5.71
C GLN A 22 -4.22 1.02 5.07
N ILE A 23 -4.12 1.17 3.76
CA ILE A 23 -4.56 2.37 3.06
C ILE A 23 -6.08 2.57 3.23
N HIS A 24 -6.87 1.53 3.01
CA HIS A 24 -8.32 1.60 3.14
C HIS A 24 -8.80 1.87 4.57
N LEU A 25 -8.11 1.36 5.58
CA LEU A 25 -8.51 1.53 6.98
C LEU A 25 -8.13 2.91 7.54
N ASN A 26 -7.01 3.49 7.09
CA ASN A 26 -6.46 4.70 7.70
C ASN A 26 -6.77 5.97 6.92
N TYR A 27 -7.06 5.88 5.61
CA TYR A 27 -7.21 7.07 4.75
C TYR A 27 -8.60 7.20 4.14
N ARG A 28 -9.13 8.43 4.18
CA ARG A 28 -10.38 8.83 3.51
C ARG A 28 -10.22 8.84 1.99
N ASP A 29 -11.34 8.95 1.29
CA ASP A 29 -11.35 9.09 -0.17
C ASP A 29 -10.83 10.46 -0.61
N THR A 30 -9.55 10.49 -0.92
CA THR A 30 -8.81 11.68 -1.31
C THR A 30 -7.83 11.33 -2.43
N PHE A 31 -7.39 12.33 -3.17
CA PHE A 31 -6.39 12.17 -4.21
C PHE A 31 -5.07 11.59 -3.69
N ILE A 32 -4.65 11.93 -2.46
CA ILE A 32 -3.47 11.31 -1.83
C ILE A 32 -3.65 9.80 -1.66
N ARG A 33 -4.86 9.34 -1.31
CA ARG A 33 -5.17 7.91 -1.22
C ARG A 33 -5.09 7.21 -2.57
N GLU A 34 -5.58 7.86 -3.62
CA GLU A 34 -5.48 7.34 -4.99
C GLU A 34 -4.01 7.15 -5.39
N ILE A 35 -3.15 8.15 -5.14
CA ILE A 35 -1.71 8.02 -5.40
C ILE A 35 -1.10 6.85 -4.61
N MET A 36 -1.40 6.72 -3.32
CA MET A 36 -0.89 5.59 -2.51
C MET A 36 -1.32 4.23 -3.07
N LEU A 37 -2.58 4.09 -3.50
CA LEU A 37 -3.06 2.83 -4.08
C LEU A 37 -2.33 2.47 -5.37
N VAL A 38 -2.07 3.45 -6.24
CA VAL A 38 -1.28 3.26 -7.45
C VAL A 38 0.15 2.86 -7.11
N LEU A 39 0.81 3.56 -6.17
CA LEU A 39 2.19 3.25 -5.77
C LEU A 39 2.35 1.81 -5.23
N VAL A 40 1.35 1.29 -4.52
CA VAL A 40 1.37 -0.08 -4.00
C VAL A 40 1.47 -1.13 -5.10
N GLU A 41 0.90 -0.88 -6.28
CA GLU A 41 1.00 -1.81 -7.42
C GLU A 41 2.43 -1.97 -7.93
N TYR A 42 3.31 -1.00 -7.64
CA TYR A 42 4.71 -0.98 -8.05
C TYR A 42 5.68 -1.41 -6.94
N ILE A 43 5.20 -1.86 -5.77
CA ILE A 43 6.04 -2.36 -4.69
C ILE A 43 6.36 -3.84 -4.91
N ASP A 44 7.66 -4.18 -4.93
CA ASP A 44 8.10 -5.57 -5.02
C ASP A 44 7.93 -6.34 -3.70
N VAL A 45 8.12 -7.66 -3.75
CA VAL A 45 8.01 -8.54 -2.57
C VAL A 45 9.01 -8.21 -1.44
N ASN A 46 10.04 -7.42 -1.71
CA ASN A 46 11.02 -6.97 -0.74
C ASN A 46 10.70 -5.56 -0.20
N GLY A 47 9.63 -4.92 -0.67
CA GLY A 47 9.21 -3.58 -0.25
C GLY A 47 9.84 -2.42 -1.02
N TYR A 48 10.51 -2.66 -2.14
CA TYR A 48 11.08 -1.57 -2.95
C TYR A 48 10.08 -1.13 -4.02
N LEU A 49 9.90 0.19 -4.16
CA LEU A 49 9.16 0.79 -5.25
C LEU A 49 9.94 0.64 -6.57
N LYS A 50 9.28 0.11 -7.61
CA LYS A 50 9.85 -0.20 -8.93
C LYS A 50 9.16 0.56 -10.06
N VAL A 51 9.03 1.87 -9.89
CA VAL A 51 8.49 2.77 -10.93
C VAL A 51 9.28 4.07 -10.94
N ASP A 52 9.26 4.76 -12.09
CA ASP A 52 9.82 6.09 -12.20
C ASP A 52 8.85 7.12 -11.60
N GLU A 53 9.39 8.10 -10.88
CA GLU A 53 8.59 9.15 -10.25
C GLU A 53 7.85 10.00 -11.30
N GLU A 54 8.50 10.36 -12.40
CA GLU A 54 7.89 11.21 -13.43
C GLU A 54 6.74 10.48 -14.13
N GLU A 55 6.85 9.17 -14.32
CA GLU A 55 5.79 8.33 -14.90
C GLU A 55 4.50 8.40 -14.07
N ILE A 56 4.59 8.26 -12.74
CA ILE A 56 3.43 8.33 -11.85
C ILE A 56 2.87 9.75 -11.77
N LYS A 57 3.73 10.76 -11.68
CA LYS A 57 3.30 12.17 -11.62
C LYS A 57 2.56 12.58 -12.89
N ASP A 58 3.05 12.16 -14.06
CA ASP A 58 2.41 12.43 -15.34
C ASP A 58 1.08 11.67 -15.49
N GLU A 59 1.03 10.39 -15.11
CA GLU A 59 -0.18 9.57 -15.18
C GLU A 59 -1.32 10.14 -14.33
N LEU A 60 -1.01 10.53 -13.09
CA LEU A 60 -2.00 11.04 -12.13
C LEU A 60 -2.19 12.55 -12.19
N ASN A 61 -1.38 13.26 -12.99
CA ASN A 61 -1.28 14.72 -12.97
C ASN A 61 -1.04 15.24 -11.53
N ALA A 62 -0.16 14.55 -10.81
CA ALA A 62 0.17 14.85 -9.42
C ALA A 62 1.32 15.87 -9.35
N THR A 63 1.24 16.78 -8.39
CA THR A 63 2.36 17.68 -8.07
C THR A 63 3.45 16.93 -7.30
N ASP A 64 4.68 17.44 -7.34
CA ASP A 64 5.81 16.88 -6.58
C ASP A 64 5.49 16.70 -5.08
N ILE A 65 4.79 17.66 -4.49
CA ILE A 65 4.40 17.60 -3.07
C ILE A 65 3.38 16.48 -2.84
N GLN A 66 2.37 16.34 -3.70
CA GLN A 66 1.35 15.29 -3.55
C GLN A 66 1.96 13.88 -3.69
N TYR A 67 2.89 13.72 -4.65
CA TYR A 67 3.63 12.47 -4.82
C TYR A 67 4.49 12.16 -3.59
N LEU A 68 5.29 13.14 -3.13
CA LEU A 68 6.17 12.97 -1.98
C LEU A 68 5.39 12.70 -0.68
N ASP A 69 4.27 13.38 -0.49
CA ASP A 69 3.38 13.16 0.66
C ASP A 69 2.80 11.74 0.62
N ALA A 70 2.31 11.29 -0.54
CA ALA A 70 1.79 9.93 -0.71
C ALA A 70 2.88 8.87 -0.46
N LEU A 71 4.09 9.08 -0.98
CA LEU A 71 5.22 8.18 -0.74
C LEU A 71 5.66 8.14 0.73
N THR A 72 5.55 9.25 1.46
CA THR A 72 5.91 9.33 2.88
C THR A 72 4.87 8.68 3.79
N LEU A 73 3.60 8.68 3.37
CA LEU A 73 2.47 8.12 4.11
C LEU A 73 2.30 6.60 3.92
N LEU A 74 2.96 6.05 2.90
CA LEU A 74 2.97 4.64 2.53
C LEU A 74 4.00 3.85 3.35
#